data_AF-A0A1B6IM37-F1
#
_entry.id   AF-A0A1B6IM37-F1
#
_cell.length_a   1.000
_cell.length_b   1.000
_cell.length_c   1.000
_cell.angle_alpha   90.00
_cell.angle_beta   90.00
_cell.angle_gamma   90.00
#
_symmetry.space_group_name_H-M   'P 1'
#
loop_
_entity.id
_entity.type
_entity.pdbx_description
1 polymer ?
#
loop_
_entity_poly.entity_id
_entity_poly.type
_entity_poly.pdbx_seq_one_letter_code
_entity_poly.pdbx_strand_id
1 'polypeptide(L)'
;MKMKAAAKSHNQFRGLKTEEVQRQTSMAIQNMTIEELYSEVLYEVIHTVGCMAEAEEHDVLFHYLQKAFRLDPEKHEQLLQQAKGKEPPNILLNVQIVEAKELRPKDANGLSDP
;
A
#
# COMPACT_ATOMS: atom_id res chain seq x y z
N MET A 1 35.00 -31.34 20.05
CA MET A 1 34.40 -30.22 19.29
C MET A 1 33.02 -30.66 18.81
N LYS A 2 31.92 -30.12 19.36
CA LYS A 2 30.57 -30.40 18.88
C LYS A 2 29.93 -29.08 18.45
N MET A 3 29.71 -28.92 17.15
CA MET A 3 29.01 -27.77 16.59
C MET A 3 27.52 -27.92 16.93
N LYS A 4 26.95 -26.98 17.70
CA LYS A 4 25.51 -26.90 17.92
C LYS A 4 24.86 -26.36 16.66
N ALA A 5 23.91 -27.10 16.12
CA ALA A 5 23.06 -26.65 15.03
C ALA A 5 22.29 -25.39 15.44
N ALA A 6 22.35 -24.35 14.63
CA ALA A 6 21.54 -23.15 14.81
C ALA A 6 20.06 -23.52 14.67
N ALA A 7 19.28 -23.26 15.72
CA ALA A 7 17.84 -23.42 15.67
C ALA A 7 17.27 -22.46 14.60
N LYS A 8 16.67 -23.01 13.55
CA LYS A 8 15.89 -22.22 12.58
C LYS A 8 14.72 -21.58 13.34
N SER A 9 14.82 -20.28 13.60
CA SER A 9 13.70 -19.48 14.06
C SER A 9 12.57 -19.59 13.03
N HIS A 10 11.54 -20.37 13.36
CA HIS A 10 10.36 -20.50 12.52
C HIS A 10 9.41 -19.33 12.85
N ASN A 11 9.79 -18.13 12.45
CA ASN A 11 8.91 -16.97 12.53
C ASN A 11 7.86 -17.11 11.44
N GLN A 12 6.74 -17.75 11.79
CA GLN A 12 5.58 -17.87 10.91
C GLN A 12 4.94 -16.50 10.76
N PHE A 13 5.00 -15.94 9.55
CA PHE A 13 4.37 -14.68 9.19
C PHE A 13 2.88 -14.71 9.57
N ARG A 14 2.48 -13.82 10.48
CA ARG A 14 1.09 -13.70 10.98
C ARG A 14 0.24 -12.72 10.18
N GLY A 15 0.82 -12.08 9.16
CA GLY A 15 0.09 -11.19 8.26
C GLY A 15 -0.67 -11.94 7.16
N LEU A 16 -1.48 -11.20 6.41
CA LEU A 16 -2.12 -11.71 5.20
C LEU A 16 -1.04 -12.00 4.14
N LYS A 17 -1.02 -13.23 3.61
CA LYS A 17 -0.06 -13.62 2.56
C LYS A 17 -0.31 -12.76 1.33
N THR A 18 0.75 -12.12 0.80
CA THR A 18 0.68 -11.27 -0.38
C THR A 18 0.01 -11.96 -1.57
N GLU A 19 0.31 -13.24 -1.78
CA GLU A 19 -0.30 -14.06 -2.85
C GLU A 19 -1.83 -14.14 -2.73
N GLU A 20 -2.36 -14.25 -1.51
CA GLU A 20 -3.80 -14.35 -1.27
C GLU A 20 -4.47 -13.00 -1.49
N VAL A 21 -3.85 -11.91 -1.03
CA VAL A 21 -4.32 -10.54 -1.31
C VAL A 21 -4.37 -10.33 -2.83
N GLN A 22 -3.29 -10.65 -3.53
CA GLN A 22 -3.18 -10.47 -4.98
C GLN A 22 -4.21 -11.31 -5.75
N ARG A 23 -4.47 -12.55 -5.30
CA ARG A 23 -5.50 -13.44 -5.88
C ARG A 23 -6.90 -12.84 -5.71
N GLN A 24 -7.24 -12.39 -4.50
CA GLN A 24 -8.53 -11.77 -4.22
C GLN A 24 -8.73 -10.49 -5.03
N THR A 25 -7.73 -9.60 -5.06
CA THR A 25 -7.77 -8.37 -5.86
C THR A 25 -7.94 -8.68 -7.34
N SER A 26 -7.22 -9.65 -7.88
CA SER A 26 -7.34 -10.04 -9.29
C SER A 26 -8.75 -10.55 -9.63
N MET A 27 -9.34 -11.36 -8.76
CA MET A 27 -10.72 -11.84 -8.94
C MET A 27 -11.74 -10.70 -8.85
N ALA A 28 -11.53 -9.73 -7.96
CA ALA A 28 -12.42 -8.57 -7.83
C ALA A 28 -12.38 -7.71 -9.10
N ILE A 29 -11.18 -7.38 -9.59
CA ILE A 29 -10.99 -6.55 -10.80
C ILE A 29 -11.58 -7.22 -12.05
N GLN A 30 -11.47 -8.54 -12.18
CA GLN A 30 -12.03 -9.27 -13.32
C GLN A 30 -13.56 -9.17 -13.43
N ASN A 31 -14.25 -8.88 -12.33
CA ASN A 31 -15.71 -8.77 -12.29
C ASN A 31 -16.19 -7.32 -12.33
N MET A 32 -15.29 -6.33 -12.41
CA MET A 32 -15.64 -4.92 -12.46
C MET A 32 -16.01 -4.48 -13.88
N THR A 33 -16.99 -3.61 -13.98
CA THR A 33 -17.24 -2.78 -15.15
C THR A 33 -16.14 -1.73 -15.30
N ILE A 34 -16.04 -1.13 -16.49
CA ILE A 34 -15.09 -0.04 -16.77
C ILE A 34 -15.31 1.14 -15.81
N GLU A 35 -16.56 1.43 -15.44
CA GLU A 35 -16.92 2.55 -14.58
C GLU A 35 -16.54 2.30 -13.12
N GLU A 36 -16.76 1.08 -12.64
CA GLU A 36 -16.32 0.67 -11.29
C GLU A 36 -14.80 0.72 -11.20
N LEU A 37 -14.09 0.16 -12.19
CA LEU A 37 -12.63 0.22 -12.24
C LEU A 37 -12.14 1.67 -12.27
N TYR A 38 -12.79 2.53 -13.05
CA TYR A 38 -12.43 3.95 -13.11
C TYR A 38 -12.65 4.67 -11.78
N SER A 39 -13.77 4.40 -11.09
CA SER A 39 -14.05 4.96 -9.76
C SER A 39 -13.01 4.52 -8.73
N GLU A 40 -12.58 3.26 -8.76
CA GLU A 40 -11.53 2.75 -7.87
C GLU A 40 -10.17 3.40 -8.13
N VAL A 41 -9.78 3.57 -9.40
CA VAL A 41 -8.52 4.26 -9.76
C VAL A 41 -8.56 5.74 -9.32
N LEU A 42 -9.68 6.44 -9.51
CA LEU A 42 -9.85 7.81 -9.02
C LEU A 42 -9.71 7.88 -7.50
N TYR A 43 -10.34 6.95 -6.78
CA TYR A 43 -10.26 6.85 -5.32
C TYR A 43 -8.82 6.61 -4.86
N GLU A 44 -8.07 5.75 -5.53
CA GLU A 44 -6.67 5.45 -5.21
C GLU A 44 -5.76 6.66 -5.40
N VAL A 45 -5.91 7.40 -6.52
CA VAL A 45 -5.18 8.65 -6.76
C VAL A 45 -5.47 9.67 -5.65
N ILE A 46 -6.73 9.84 -5.27
CA ILE A 46 -7.15 10.77 -4.20
C ILE A 46 -6.54 10.38 -2.84
N HIS A 47 -6.45 9.08 -2.54
CA HIS A 47 -6.06 8.56 -1.23
C HIS A 47 -4.64 7.95 -1.21
N THR A 48 -3.74 8.48 -2.05
CA THR A 48 -2.35 8.01 -2.14
C THR A 48 -1.66 8.08 -0.77
N VAL A 49 -1.00 6.98 -0.36
CA VAL A 49 -0.30 6.87 0.93
C VAL A 49 1.20 7.16 0.76
N GLY A 50 1.76 8.02 1.61
CA GLY A 50 3.21 8.24 1.74
C GLY A 50 3.79 9.38 0.88
N CYS A 51 3.11 9.78 -0.19
CA CYS A 51 3.45 10.97 -0.96
C CYS A 51 2.15 11.70 -1.29
N MET A 52 1.85 12.77 -0.54
CA MET A 52 0.71 13.63 -0.87
C MET A 52 1.13 14.49 -2.05
N ALA A 53 0.69 14.10 -3.25
CA ALA A 53 0.85 14.91 -4.44
C ALA A 53 0.11 16.25 -4.25
N GLU A 54 0.69 17.31 -4.80
CA GLU A 54 0.06 18.62 -4.78
C GLU A 54 -1.23 18.60 -5.61
N ALA A 55 -2.19 19.48 -5.32
CA ALA A 55 -3.48 19.49 -6.03
C ALA A 55 -3.33 19.58 -7.56
N GLU A 56 -2.29 20.27 -8.02
CA GLU A 56 -1.94 20.46 -9.43
C GLU A 56 -1.48 19.16 -10.10
N GLU A 57 -0.81 18.27 -9.37
CA GLU A 57 -0.38 16.95 -9.86
C GLU A 57 -1.57 15.99 -10.04
N HIS A 58 -2.58 16.11 -9.16
CA HIS A 58 -3.81 15.31 -9.26
C HIS A 58 -4.61 15.66 -10.53
N ASP A 59 -4.71 16.93 -10.90
CA ASP A 59 -5.47 17.35 -12.09
C ASP A 59 -4.85 16.82 -13.39
N VAL A 60 -3.51 16.77 -13.47
CA VAL A 60 -2.80 16.17 -14.60
C VAL A 60 -3.12 14.67 -14.71
N LEU A 61 -3.14 13.96 -13.57
CA LEU A 61 -3.49 12.55 -13.51
C LEU A 61 -4.95 12.30 -13.88
N PHE A 62 -5.90 13.10 -13.38
CA PHE A 62 -7.32 12.97 -13.72
C PHE A 62 -7.56 13.15 -15.22
N HIS A 63 -6.93 14.15 -15.84
CA HIS A 63 -7.01 14.37 -17.28
C HIS A 63 -6.43 13.19 -18.09
N TYR A 64 -5.28 12.67 -17.64
CA TYR A 64 -4.68 11.49 -18.26
C TYR A 64 -5.62 10.27 -18.16
N LEU A 65 -6.17 10.01 -16.98
CA LEU A 65 -7.09 8.90 -16.73
C LEU A 65 -8.36 9.02 -17.59
N GLN A 66 -8.98 10.20 -17.65
CA GLN A 66 -10.15 10.43 -18.48
C GLN A 66 -9.87 10.09 -19.95
N LYS A 67 -8.72 10.52 -20.48
CA LYS A 67 -8.30 10.21 -21.85
C LYS A 67 -8.02 8.73 -22.08
N ALA A 68 -7.34 8.07 -21.13
CA ALA A 68 -6.99 6.65 -21.24
C ALA A 68 -8.23 5.75 -21.25
N PHE A 69 -9.22 6.06 -20.39
CA PHE A 69 -10.48 5.33 -20.29
C PHE A 69 -11.54 5.77 -21.30
N ARG A 70 -11.29 6.86 -22.04
CA ARG A 70 -12.20 7.46 -23.03
C ARG A 70 -13.58 7.74 -22.44
N LEU A 71 -13.60 8.30 -21.23
CA LEU A 71 -14.82 8.61 -20.49
C LEU A 71 -15.38 9.98 -20.88
N ASP A 72 -16.70 10.05 -20.98
CA ASP A 72 -17.42 11.30 -21.22
C ASP A 72 -17.13 12.31 -20.09
N PRO A 73 -16.95 13.61 -20.40
CA PRO A 73 -16.63 14.63 -19.40
C PRO A 73 -17.64 14.72 -18.25
N GLU A 74 -18.93 14.66 -18.57
CA GLU A 74 -20.00 14.69 -17.56
C GLU A 74 -19.91 13.49 -16.61
N LYS A 75 -19.58 12.32 -17.16
CA LYS A 75 -19.47 11.08 -16.40
C LYS A 75 -18.20 11.05 -15.54
N HIS A 76 -17.10 11.56 -16.09
CA HIS A 76 -15.86 11.78 -15.33
C HIS A 76 -16.12 12.65 -14.11
N GLU A 77 -16.78 13.80 -14.28
CA GLU A 77 -17.05 14.72 -13.18
C GLU A 77 -17.95 14.08 -12.11
N GLN A 78 -18.99 13.35 -12.51
CA GLN A 78 -19.83 12.59 -11.59
C GLN A 78 -19.04 11.57 -10.77
N LEU A 79 -18.22 10.74 -11.43
CA LEU A 79 -17.42 9.70 -10.75
C LEU A 79 -16.32 10.31 -9.87
N LEU A 80 -15.75 11.44 -10.27
CA LEU A 80 -14.75 12.16 -9.50
C LEU A 80 -15.34 12.74 -8.21
N GLN A 81 -16.54 13.34 -8.28
CA GLN A 81 -17.22 13.84 -7.08
C GLN A 81 -17.59 12.70 -6.13
N GLN A 82 -18.05 11.57 -6.67
CA GLN A 82 -18.31 10.37 -5.87
C GLN A 82 -17.04 9.86 -5.18
N ALA A 83 -15.92 9.77 -5.91
CA ALA A 83 -14.64 9.31 -5.35
C ALA A 83 -14.10 10.25 -4.26
N LYS A 84 -14.24 11.57 -4.43
CA LYS A 84 -13.88 12.59 -3.43
C LYS A 84 -14.75 12.54 -2.16
N GLY A 85 -15.98 12.06 -2.28
CA GLY A 85 -16.93 11.93 -1.17
C GLY A 85 -16.82 10.61 -0.40
N LYS A 86 -16.08 9.61 -0.89
CA LYS A 86 -15.84 8.34 -0.18
C LYS A 86 -14.95 8.59 1.04
N GLU A 87 -15.15 7.80 2.10
CA GLU A 87 -14.29 7.86 3.29
C GLU A 87 -12.86 7.43 2.96
N PRO A 88 -11.83 8.08 3.54
CA PRO A 88 -10.45 7.70 3.34
C PRO A 88 -10.15 6.29 3.90
N PRO A 89 -9.19 5.56 3.32
CA PRO A 89 -8.90 4.20 3.73
C PRO A 89 -8.31 4.15 5.13
N ASN A 90 -8.64 3.12 5.91
CA ASN A 90 -8.01 2.88 7.20
C ASN A 90 -6.64 2.23 7.00
N ILE A 91 -5.57 2.97 7.32
CA ILE A 91 -4.19 2.53 7.10
C ILE A 91 -3.65 1.86 8.38
N LEU A 92 -3.30 0.57 8.27
CA LEU A 92 -2.70 -0.20 9.36
C LEU A 92 -1.28 -0.62 8.98
N LEU A 93 -0.29 -0.14 9.75
CA LEU A 93 1.11 -0.55 9.59
C LEU A 93 1.45 -1.68 10.57
N ASN A 94 1.74 -2.88 10.03
CA ASN A 94 2.27 -3.98 10.82
C ASN A 94 3.80 -3.98 10.77
N VAL A 95 4.44 -3.65 11.90
CA VAL A 95 5.90 -3.60 12.02
C VAL A 95 6.40 -4.83 12.77
N GLN A 96 7.33 -5.57 12.16
CA GLN A 96 8.07 -6.64 12.82
C GLN A 96 9.53 -6.24 12.96
N ILE A 97 10.01 -6.11 14.19
CA ILE A 97 11.44 -5.95 14.47
C ILE A 97 12.09 -7.32 14.26
N VAL A 98 13.01 -7.41 13.30
CA VAL A 98 13.72 -8.66 12.98
C VAL A 98 14.99 -8.76 13.82
N GLU A 99 15.90 -7.82 13.64
CA GLU A 99 17.16 -7.72 14.37
C GLU A 99 17.73 -6.31 14.20
N ALA A 100 18.59 -5.91 15.13
CA ALA A 100 19.41 -4.72 15.01
C ALA A 100 20.88 -5.14 14.86
N LYS A 101 21.64 -4.44 14.01
CA LYS A 101 23.05 -4.74 13.71
C LYS A 101 23.90 -3.51 13.93
N GLU A 102 25.18 -3.73 14.24
CA GLU A 102 26.20 -2.68 14.34
C GLU A 102 25.85 -1.56 15.34
N LEU A 103 25.18 -1.94 16.43
CA LEU A 103 24.83 -1.00 17.49
C LEU A 103 26.10 -0.48 18.16
N ARG A 104 26.18 0.84 18.31
CA ARG A 104 27.31 1.49 18.99
C ARG A 104 27.28 1.13 20.48
N PRO A 105 28.40 0.62 21.05
CA PRO A 105 28.52 0.41 22.48
C PRO A 105 28.35 1.71 23.26
N LYS A 106 27.44 1.74 24.23
CA LYS A 106 27.25 2.87 25.15
C LYS A 106 27.73 2.58 26.58
N ASP A 107 27.96 1.33 26.93
CA ASP A 107 28.37 0.96 28.28
C ASP A 107 29.89 0.96 28.45
N ALA A 108 30.34 1.21 29.69
CA ALA A 108 31.77 1.26 30.04
C ALA A 108 32.50 -0.09 29.81
N ASN A 109 31.76 -1.19 29.66
CA ASN A 109 32.29 -2.52 29.37
C ASN A 109 32.48 -2.79 27.86
N GLY A 110 32.13 -1.83 26.98
CA GLY A 110 32.21 -2.00 25.53
C GLY A 110 31.08 -2.83 24.91
N LEU A 111 30.02 -3.13 25.66
CA LEU A 111 28.79 -3.76 25.18
C LEU A 111 27.63 -2.75 25.16
N SER A 112 26.45 -3.22 24.75
CA SER A 112 25.19 -2.53 24.92
C SER A 112 24.08 -3.52 25.12
N ASP A 113 23.18 -3.20 26.05
CA ASP A 113 21.89 -3.86 26.26
C ASP A 113 20.75 -2.93 25.75
N PRO A 114 20.52 -2.86 24.43
CA PRO A 114 19.53 -2.00 23.78
C PRO A 114 18.10 -2.57 23.79
#